data_AF-A0A661ZVX8-F1
#
_entry.id   AF-A0A661ZVX8-F1
#
_cell.length_a   1.000
_cell.length_b   1.000
_cell.length_c   1.000
_cell.angle_alpha   90.00
_cell.angle_beta   90.00
_cell.angle_gamma   90.00
#
_symmetry.space_group_name_H-M   'P 1'
#
loop_
_entity.id
_entity.type
_entity.pdbx_description
1 polymer ?
#
loop_
_entity_poly.entity_id
_entity_poly.type
_entity_poly.pdbx_seq_one_letter_code
_entity_poly.pdbx_strand_id
1 'polypeptide(L)'
;MFAGFDAGATTVTLPADGSLKRTGVHHATQYNIFTGMDLFEFTGSTDYPTSDHVMDNATDGCVTCHMNDGFGDMTGHSMNMTYEFHGSDNFHWSSVCEECHAPASPYVPHPLTIKVEAIQTATQLLLDELYVLLTDAGVMYPSDAPNGNGYLMQAGVFTTDLTAATVNYNAIREDKSIGFHNPGYIEAVLMNTIAAIQ
;
A
#
# COMPACT_ATOMS: atom_id res chain seq x y z
N MET A 1 -17.71 5.94 -3.18
CA MET A 1 -18.83 5.59 -2.27
C MET A 1 -19.25 4.16 -2.60
N PHE A 2 -18.91 3.20 -1.73
CA PHE A 2 -19.26 1.79 -1.93
C PHE A 2 -20.77 1.62 -1.82
N ALA A 3 -21.44 1.24 -2.91
CA ALA A 3 -22.82 0.81 -2.88
C ALA A 3 -22.86 -0.60 -2.26
N GLY A 4 -23.20 -0.72 -0.98
CA GLY A 4 -23.38 -2.03 -0.33
C GLY A 4 -23.05 -2.11 1.16
N PHE A 5 -22.33 -1.14 1.73
CA PHE A 5 -22.17 -1.07 3.19
C PHE A 5 -23.35 -0.30 3.79
N ASP A 6 -24.43 -1.01 4.10
CA ASP A 6 -25.51 -0.44 4.92
C ASP A 6 -25.02 -0.36 6.37
N ALA A 7 -25.27 0.77 7.05
CA ALA A 7 -24.74 0.99 8.39
C ALA A 7 -25.32 -0.04 9.37
N GLY A 8 -24.46 -0.93 9.88
CA GLY A 8 -24.85 -2.00 10.81
C GLY A 8 -25.21 -3.35 10.15
N ALA A 9 -25.10 -3.47 8.83
CA ALA A 9 -25.15 -4.78 8.19
C ALA A 9 -23.90 -5.59 8.55
N THR A 10 -24.07 -6.89 8.81
CA THR A 10 -22.95 -7.82 9.06
C THR A 10 -22.50 -8.55 7.80
N THR A 11 -23.27 -8.43 6.71
CA THR A 11 -22.98 -9.03 5.42
C THR A 11 -23.26 -8.09 4.27
N VAL A 12 -22.57 -8.32 3.14
CA VAL A 12 -22.74 -7.61 1.88
C VAL A 12 -23.03 -8.62 0.79
N THR A 13 -24.03 -8.33 -0.05
CA THR A 13 -24.30 -9.13 -1.26
C THR A 13 -23.58 -8.51 -2.44
N LEU A 14 -22.61 -9.24 -2.99
CA LEU A 14 -21.83 -8.86 -4.16
C LEU A 14 -22.49 -9.46 -5.42
N PRO A 15 -23.02 -8.64 -6.35
CA PRO A 15 -23.80 -9.12 -7.48
C PRO A 15 -22.93 -9.75 -8.58
N ALA A 16 -23.50 -10.71 -9.31
CA ALA A 16 -22.86 -11.36 -10.47
C ALA A 16 -23.04 -10.58 -11.79
N ASP A 17 -23.44 -9.30 -11.73
CA ASP A 17 -23.81 -8.47 -12.89
C ASP A 17 -22.61 -7.76 -13.56
N GLY A 18 -21.39 -8.04 -13.11
CA GLY A 18 -20.16 -7.46 -13.63
C GLY A 18 -19.79 -6.10 -13.04
N SER A 19 -20.60 -5.53 -12.15
CA SER A 19 -20.28 -4.27 -11.43
C SER A 19 -19.03 -4.40 -10.56
N LEU A 20 -18.70 -5.61 -10.08
CA LEU A 20 -17.52 -5.92 -9.25
C LEU A 20 -16.17 -5.59 -9.92
N LYS A 21 -16.14 -5.40 -11.25
CA LYS A 21 -14.91 -4.98 -11.96
C LYS A 21 -14.49 -3.54 -11.65
N ARG A 22 -15.37 -2.77 -10.97
CA ARG A 22 -15.16 -1.36 -10.62
C ARG A 22 -15.44 -1.11 -9.14
N THR A 23 -15.53 -2.17 -8.32
CA THR A 23 -15.70 -2.05 -6.87
C THR A 23 -14.35 -2.05 -6.18
N GLY A 24 -14.15 -1.08 -5.29
CA GLY A 24 -12.88 -0.86 -4.63
C GLY A 24 -12.62 0.64 -4.43
N VAL A 25 -11.43 0.95 -3.96
CA VAL A 25 -10.90 2.32 -4.00
C VAL A 25 -10.73 2.77 -5.45
N HIS A 26 -10.86 4.09 -5.67
CA HIS A 26 -10.49 4.69 -6.95
C HIS A 26 -9.01 4.39 -7.23
N HIS A 27 -8.67 4.00 -8.45
CA HIS A 27 -7.28 3.80 -8.88
C HIS A 27 -6.42 5.03 -8.57
N ALA A 28 -5.10 4.83 -8.56
CA ALA A 28 -4.12 5.81 -8.07
C ALA A 28 -4.30 6.10 -6.57
N THR A 29 -4.16 5.03 -5.77
CA THR A 29 -4.36 5.04 -4.32
C THR A 29 -3.20 5.67 -3.55
N GLN A 30 -2.17 6.14 -4.24
CA GLN A 30 -0.91 6.55 -3.62
C GLN A 30 -1.10 7.65 -2.60
N TYR A 31 -1.90 8.66 -2.94
CA TYR A 31 -2.16 9.77 -2.04
C TYR A 31 -2.99 9.36 -0.82
N ASN A 32 -3.94 8.44 -0.98
CA ASN A 32 -4.77 7.92 0.10
C ASN A 32 -3.92 7.13 1.09
N ILE A 33 -3.05 6.23 0.59
CA ILE A 33 -2.10 5.49 1.42
C ILE A 33 -1.15 6.45 2.13
N PHE A 34 -0.55 7.37 1.39
CA PHE A 34 0.36 8.39 1.92
C PHE A 34 -0.28 9.15 3.09
N THR A 35 -1.48 9.68 2.90
CA THR A 35 -2.21 10.46 3.91
C THR A 35 -2.91 9.64 4.99
N GLY A 36 -2.93 8.30 4.89
CA GLY A 36 -3.67 7.43 5.80
C GLY A 36 -5.19 7.61 5.71
N MET A 37 -5.72 7.83 4.50
CA MET A 37 -7.14 8.02 4.23
C MET A 37 -7.74 6.83 3.45
N ASP A 38 -9.06 6.67 3.55
CA ASP A 38 -9.89 5.75 2.76
C ASP A 38 -9.60 4.25 2.91
N LEU A 39 -8.75 3.85 3.87
CA LEU A 39 -8.65 2.47 4.35
C LEU A 39 -9.63 2.22 5.49
N PHE A 40 -10.04 0.96 5.65
CA PHE A 40 -10.82 0.53 6.80
C PHE A 40 -9.89 0.21 7.98
N GLU A 41 -10.04 0.97 9.05
CA GLU A 41 -9.34 0.73 10.31
C GLU A 41 -10.14 -0.27 11.16
N PHE A 42 -9.59 -1.47 11.31
CA PHE A 42 -10.15 -2.51 12.17
C PHE A 42 -9.68 -2.30 13.60
N THR A 43 -10.55 -2.57 14.57
CA THR A 43 -10.12 -2.67 15.97
C THR A 43 -9.17 -3.86 16.12
N GLY A 44 -8.00 -3.64 16.70
CA GLY A 44 -7.00 -4.69 16.91
C GLY A 44 -5.97 -4.29 17.96
N SER A 45 -4.93 -5.11 18.09
CA SER A 45 -3.86 -4.89 19.09
C SER A 45 -2.79 -3.90 18.64
N THR A 46 -2.74 -3.55 17.35
CA THR A 46 -1.75 -2.63 16.81
C THR A 46 -2.36 -1.23 16.72
N ASP A 47 -1.75 -0.27 17.42
CA ASP A 47 -2.21 1.11 17.40
C ASP A 47 -1.88 1.79 16.06
N TYR A 48 -2.79 2.66 15.59
CA TYR A 48 -2.55 3.50 14.43
C TYR A 48 -1.66 4.71 14.83
N PRO A 49 -0.48 4.88 14.22
CA PRO A 49 0.37 6.02 14.53
C PRO A 49 -0.28 7.33 14.07
N THR A 50 -0.02 8.40 14.81
CA THR A 50 -0.56 9.73 14.53
C THR A 50 0.43 10.65 13.80
N SER A 51 1.68 10.22 13.60
CA SER A 51 2.75 11.01 12.98
C SER A 51 3.85 10.09 12.42
N ASP A 52 3.95 10.01 11.09
CA ASP A 52 4.90 9.10 10.42
C ASP A 52 6.16 9.78 9.86
N HIS A 53 6.47 11.03 10.26
CA HIS A 53 7.56 11.89 9.72
C HIS A 53 7.44 12.21 8.23
N VAL A 54 7.09 11.23 7.40
CA VAL A 54 6.95 11.32 5.95
C VAL A 54 5.89 12.35 5.56
N MET A 55 4.75 12.35 6.24
CA MET A 55 3.67 13.31 6.00
C MET A 55 4.05 14.75 6.35
N ASP A 56 4.72 14.95 7.48
CA ASP A 56 5.07 16.29 7.96
C ASP A 56 6.20 16.93 7.14
N ASN A 57 7.08 16.11 6.55
CA ASN A 57 8.25 16.58 5.82
C ASN A 57 8.06 16.64 4.28
N ALA A 58 6.90 16.22 3.77
CA ALA A 58 6.57 16.27 2.34
C ALA A 58 5.65 17.45 2.01
N THR A 59 6.14 18.68 2.19
CA THR A 59 5.34 19.91 2.03
C THR A 59 4.78 20.11 0.61
N ASP A 60 5.39 19.49 -0.41
CA ASP A 60 4.92 19.50 -1.80
C ASP A 60 4.44 18.10 -2.25
N GLY A 61 4.13 17.23 -1.29
CA GLY A 61 3.65 15.87 -1.52
C GLY A 61 4.63 15.03 -2.34
N CYS A 62 4.14 14.45 -3.43
CA CYS A 62 4.91 13.49 -4.23
C CYS A 62 6.21 14.09 -4.78
N VAL A 63 6.22 15.38 -5.15
CA VAL A 63 7.38 15.97 -5.84
C VAL A 63 8.58 16.14 -4.92
N THR A 64 8.35 16.23 -3.60
CA THR A 64 9.43 16.27 -2.60
C THR A 64 10.34 15.04 -2.67
N CYS A 65 9.79 13.86 -2.97
CA CYS A 65 10.55 12.62 -3.07
C CYS A 65 10.85 12.24 -4.53
N HIS A 66 9.84 12.27 -5.39
CA HIS A 66 9.88 11.71 -6.74
C HIS A 66 10.42 12.68 -7.80
N MET A 67 10.45 13.99 -7.51
CA MET A 67 10.99 15.02 -8.41
C MET A 67 12.09 15.85 -7.74
N ASN A 68 12.81 15.25 -6.79
CA ASN A 68 13.92 15.94 -6.16
C ASN A 68 15.07 16.18 -7.16
N ASP A 69 15.92 17.17 -6.89
CA ASP A 69 17.05 17.54 -7.74
C ASP A 69 18.05 16.39 -7.83
N GLY A 70 18.32 15.89 -9.03
CA GLY A 70 19.28 14.80 -9.18
C GLY A 70 20.54 15.07 -9.94
N PHE A 71 21.27 13.98 -10.13
CA PHE A 71 22.58 14.06 -10.73
C PHE A 71 22.46 14.29 -12.24
N GLY A 72 22.61 15.55 -12.66
CA GLY A 72 22.47 15.95 -14.06
C GLY A 72 21.04 15.78 -14.58
N ASP A 73 20.88 15.33 -15.82
CA ASP A 73 19.58 15.17 -16.48
C ASP A 73 18.83 13.87 -16.10
N MET A 74 19.28 13.14 -15.07
CA MET A 74 18.83 11.77 -14.81
C MET A 74 17.57 11.65 -13.94
N THR A 75 16.99 12.75 -13.46
CA THR A 75 15.90 12.71 -12.47
C THR A 75 14.91 13.89 -12.62
N GLY A 76 13.80 13.86 -11.87
CA GLY A 76 12.76 14.89 -11.89
C GLY A 76 11.46 14.35 -12.49
N HIS A 77 11.21 14.61 -13.77
CA HIS A 77 9.97 14.20 -14.47
C HIS A 77 9.86 12.68 -14.73
N SER A 78 10.98 11.98 -14.54
CA SER A 78 11.06 10.68 -13.89
C SER A 78 9.80 10.12 -13.25
N MET A 79 9.47 10.78 -12.13
CA MET A 79 8.69 10.22 -11.02
C MET A 79 9.22 8.90 -10.44
N ASN A 80 10.33 8.36 -10.96
CA ASN A 80 10.92 7.15 -10.45
C ASN A 80 11.80 7.46 -9.24
N MET A 81 11.76 6.60 -8.23
CA MET A 81 12.63 6.71 -7.05
C MET A 81 14.02 6.12 -7.30
N THR A 82 14.22 5.44 -8.43
CA THR A 82 15.51 4.89 -8.83
C THR A 82 15.92 5.35 -10.22
N TYR A 83 17.22 5.34 -10.46
CA TYR A 83 17.83 5.52 -11.78
C TYR A 83 18.90 4.47 -12.01
N GLU A 84 19.12 4.11 -13.28
CA GLU A 84 20.21 3.21 -13.65
C GLU A 84 21.55 3.93 -13.54
N PHE A 85 22.50 3.27 -12.89
CA PHE A 85 23.88 3.72 -12.82
C PHE A 85 24.80 2.50 -12.91
N HIS A 86 25.52 2.38 -14.04
CA HIS A 86 26.53 1.35 -14.29
C HIS A 86 26.03 -0.11 -14.10
N GLY A 87 24.83 -0.40 -14.60
CA GLY A 87 24.18 -1.71 -14.58
C GLY A 87 23.39 -2.00 -13.30
N SER A 88 23.20 -1.01 -12.43
CA SER A 88 22.49 -1.15 -11.16
C SER A 88 21.50 0.00 -10.94
N ASP A 89 20.32 -0.33 -10.44
CA ASP A 89 19.35 0.68 -10.01
C ASP A 89 19.78 1.26 -8.67
N ASN A 90 19.85 2.59 -8.61
CA ASN A 90 20.24 3.34 -7.42
C ASN A 90 19.10 4.25 -7.00
N PHE A 91 18.81 4.28 -5.70
CA PHE A 91 17.81 5.20 -5.16
C PHE A 91 18.27 6.64 -5.27
N HIS A 92 17.32 7.50 -5.62
CA HIS A 92 17.51 8.93 -5.64
C HIS A 92 16.86 9.57 -4.41
N TRP A 93 17.62 9.66 -3.32
CA TRP A 93 17.12 10.17 -2.04
C TRP A 93 16.97 11.68 -2.07
N SER A 94 15.81 12.15 -1.62
CA SER A 94 15.57 13.59 -1.44
C SER A 94 16.45 14.16 -0.34
N SER A 95 16.91 15.40 -0.54
CA SER A 95 17.69 16.14 0.46
C SER A 95 16.98 16.23 1.81
N VAL A 96 15.64 16.28 1.84
CA VAL A 96 14.82 16.27 3.06
C VAL A 96 15.10 15.05 3.93
N CYS A 97 15.33 13.89 3.31
CA CYS A 97 15.69 12.67 4.01
C CYS A 97 17.16 12.67 4.43
N GLU A 98 18.04 13.16 3.55
CA GLU A 98 19.49 13.18 3.79
C GLU A 98 19.91 14.12 4.92
N GLU A 99 19.12 15.15 5.22
CA GLU A 99 19.34 16.04 6.38
C GLU A 99 19.52 15.27 7.69
N CYS A 100 18.75 14.20 7.89
CA CYS A 100 18.82 13.35 9.09
C CYS A 100 19.39 11.95 8.82
N HIS A 101 19.34 11.48 7.57
CA HIS A 101 19.71 10.13 7.18
C HIS A 101 20.88 10.07 6.19
N ALA A 102 21.80 11.02 6.26
CA ALA A 102 22.98 11.04 5.40
C ALA A 102 23.76 9.71 5.46
N PRO A 103 24.27 9.23 4.32
CA PRO A 103 25.18 8.10 4.32
C PRO A 103 26.48 8.47 5.03
N ALA A 104 27.13 7.49 5.67
CA ALA A 104 28.42 7.73 6.33
C ALA A 104 29.54 8.15 5.35
N SER A 105 29.37 7.84 4.06
CA SER A 105 30.29 8.14 2.96
C SER A 105 29.57 7.88 1.62
N PRO A 106 29.94 8.54 0.50
CA PRO A 106 29.37 8.28 -0.83
C PRO A 106 29.61 6.85 -1.36
N TYR A 107 30.46 6.06 -0.70
CA TYR A 107 30.76 4.68 -1.08
C TYR A 107 30.01 3.63 -0.23
N VAL A 108 29.16 4.05 0.70
CA VAL A 108 28.36 3.16 1.55
C VAL A 108 26.89 3.27 1.13
N PRO A 109 26.15 2.15 1.02
CA PRO A 109 24.72 2.20 0.74
C PRO A 109 23.99 3.17 1.68
N HIS A 110 23.04 3.92 1.13
CA HIS A 110 22.26 4.85 1.91
C HIS A 110 21.49 4.09 3.02
N PRO A 111 21.50 4.56 4.28
CA PRO A 111 20.85 3.84 5.38
C PRO A 111 19.34 3.66 5.16
N LEU A 112 18.70 4.55 4.38
CA LEU A 112 17.29 4.41 4.02
C LEU A 112 17.02 3.28 3.03
N THR A 113 17.97 2.89 2.17
CA THR A 113 17.77 1.76 1.24
C THR A 113 17.50 0.48 2.02
N ILE A 114 18.29 0.22 3.07
CA ILE A 114 18.11 -0.95 3.94
C ILE A 114 16.75 -0.88 4.67
N LYS A 115 16.33 0.32 5.11
CA LYS A 115 15.03 0.51 5.77
C LYS A 115 13.85 0.29 4.83
N VAL A 116 13.93 0.79 3.59
CA VAL A 116 12.90 0.55 2.56
C VAL A 116 12.78 -0.93 2.30
N GLU A 117 13.88 -1.63 2.04
CA GLU A 117 13.84 -3.08 1.80
C GLU A 117 13.19 -3.84 2.97
N ALA A 118 13.50 -3.47 4.22
CA ALA A 118 12.89 -4.08 5.39
C ALA A 118 11.37 -3.81 5.48
N ILE A 119 10.94 -2.55 5.27
CA ILE A 119 9.52 -2.16 5.29
C ILE A 119 8.75 -2.88 4.19
N GLN A 120 9.29 -2.89 2.96
CA GLN A 120 8.65 -3.53 1.82
C GLN A 120 8.58 -5.03 1.99
N THR A 121 9.62 -5.66 2.55
CA THR A 121 9.59 -7.10 2.86
C THR A 121 8.51 -7.43 3.89
N ALA A 122 8.45 -6.69 5.00
CA ALA A 122 7.44 -6.91 6.04
C ALA A 122 6.01 -6.69 5.51
N THR A 123 5.81 -5.62 4.75
CA THR A 123 4.51 -5.30 4.14
C THR A 123 4.10 -6.34 3.12
N GLN A 124 5.03 -6.83 2.28
CA GLN A 124 4.73 -7.86 1.30
C GLN A 124 4.31 -9.17 1.96
N LEU A 125 4.98 -9.58 3.05
CA LEU A 125 4.58 -10.79 3.80
C LEU A 125 3.16 -10.68 4.35
N LEU A 126 2.78 -9.52 4.89
CA LEU A 126 1.42 -9.28 5.37
C LEU A 126 0.39 -9.25 4.22
N LEU A 127 0.74 -8.66 3.07
CA LEU A 127 -0.10 -8.69 1.87
C LEU A 127 -0.29 -10.11 1.36
N ASP A 128 0.75 -10.93 1.37
CA ASP A 128 0.71 -12.34 0.94
C ASP A 128 -0.17 -13.17 1.90
N GLU A 129 -0.06 -12.96 3.21
CA GLU A 129 -0.94 -13.60 4.20
C GLU A 129 -2.40 -13.18 4.00
N LEU A 130 -2.67 -11.88 3.91
CA LEU A 130 -4.01 -11.37 3.68
C LEU A 130 -4.60 -11.88 2.36
N TYR A 131 -3.78 -11.94 1.31
CA TYR A 131 -4.18 -12.50 0.02
C TYR A 131 -4.69 -13.93 0.15
N VAL A 132 -3.93 -14.80 0.84
CA VAL A 132 -4.30 -16.21 1.07
C VAL A 132 -5.64 -16.30 1.82
N LEU A 133 -5.80 -15.54 2.92
CA LEU A 133 -7.04 -15.54 3.70
C LEU A 133 -8.26 -15.15 2.86
N LEU A 134 -8.12 -14.11 2.02
CA LEU A 134 -9.20 -13.62 1.17
C LEU A 134 -9.54 -14.60 0.03
N THR A 135 -8.55 -15.28 -0.54
CA THR A 135 -8.81 -16.31 -1.57
C THR A 135 -9.39 -17.59 -0.98
N ASP A 136 -8.93 -18.01 0.20
CA ASP A 136 -9.44 -19.20 0.90
C ASP A 136 -10.89 -19.00 1.37
N ALA A 137 -11.23 -17.79 1.82
CA ALA A 137 -12.60 -17.39 2.12
C ALA A 137 -13.51 -17.30 0.88
N GLY A 138 -12.94 -17.37 -0.33
CA GLY A 138 -13.66 -17.28 -1.60
C GLY A 138 -14.17 -15.89 -1.95
N VAL A 139 -13.84 -14.85 -1.16
CA VAL A 139 -14.25 -13.46 -1.44
C VAL A 139 -13.49 -12.87 -2.63
N MET A 140 -12.29 -13.37 -2.94
CA MET A 140 -11.46 -12.91 -4.06
C MET A 140 -11.07 -14.07 -4.98
N TYR A 141 -10.86 -13.79 -6.28
CA TYR A 141 -10.33 -14.78 -7.21
C TYR A 141 -8.82 -15.01 -6.97
N PRO A 142 -8.35 -16.27 -6.87
CA PRO A 142 -6.92 -16.55 -6.87
C PRO A 142 -6.31 -16.22 -8.25
N SER A 143 -5.02 -15.91 -8.27
CA SER A 143 -4.33 -15.38 -9.46
C SER A 143 -4.22 -16.39 -10.59
N ASP A 144 -4.31 -17.68 -10.27
CA ASP A 144 -4.22 -18.82 -11.19
C ASP A 144 -5.59 -19.36 -11.66
N ALA A 145 -6.71 -18.76 -11.22
CA ALA A 145 -8.04 -19.18 -11.66
C ALA A 145 -8.27 -18.91 -13.17
N PRO A 146 -9.28 -19.55 -13.80
CA PRO A 146 -9.67 -19.29 -15.19
C PRO A 146 -10.10 -17.84 -15.49
N ASN A 147 -10.38 -17.03 -14.46
CA ASN A 147 -10.54 -15.57 -14.51
C ASN A 147 -9.62 -14.89 -13.48
N GLY A 148 -8.50 -15.53 -13.17
CA GLY A 148 -7.56 -15.17 -12.13
C GLY A 148 -7.03 -13.77 -12.38
N ASN A 149 -7.22 -12.93 -11.38
CA ASN A 149 -6.81 -11.54 -11.39
C ASN A 149 -6.08 -11.22 -10.08
N GLY A 150 -6.31 -11.98 -9.01
CA GLY A 150 -5.65 -11.78 -7.72
C GLY A 150 -6.08 -10.49 -7.01
N TYR A 151 -7.21 -9.90 -7.42
CA TYR A 151 -7.70 -8.62 -6.89
C TYR A 151 -9.21 -8.35 -6.99
N LEU A 152 -9.92 -8.98 -7.91
CA LEU A 152 -11.36 -8.85 -8.06
C LEU A 152 -12.09 -9.72 -7.05
N MET A 153 -13.09 -9.13 -6.42
CA MET A 153 -14.04 -9.86 -5.58
C MET A 153 -14.88 -10.82 -6.42
N GLN A 154 -15.26 -11.95 -5.82
CA GLN A 154 -16.24 -12.88 -6.37
C GLN A 154 -17.66 -12.44 -6.02
N ALA A 155 -18.64 -12.82 -6.84
CA ALA A 155 -20.04 -12.62 -6.49
C ALA A 155 -20.46 -13.61 -5.38
N GLY A 156 -21.29 -13.16 -4.44
CA GLY A 156 -21.67 -13.96 -3.29
C GLY A 156 -22.22 -13.12 -2.13
N VAL A 157 -22.42 -13.77 -0.99
CA VAL A 157 -22.76 -13.09 0.27
C VAL A 157 -21.60 -13.29 1.22
N PHE A 158 -20.93 -12.19 1.58
CA PHE A 158 -19.75 -12.19 2.43
C PHE A 158 -19.97 -11.31 3.65
N THR A 159 -19.14 -11.46 4.67
CA THR A 159 -19.17 -10.52 5.81
C THR A 159 -18.71 -9.13 5.36
N THR A 160 -19.14 -8.11 6.10
CA THR A 160 -18.60 -6.75 5.91
C THR A 160 -17.09 -6.73 6.08
N ASP A 161 -16.57 -7.50 7.03
CA ASP A 161 -15.14 -7.53 7.36
C ASP A 161 -14.31 -8.13 6.22
N LEU A 162 -14.74 -9.24 5.61
CA LEU A 162 -14.07 -9.80 4.43
C LEU A 162 -14.08 -8.83 3.25
N THR A 163 -15.19 -8.11 3.08
CA THR A 163 -15.33 -7.15 1.98
C THR A 163 -14.42 -5.93 2.21
N ALA A 164 -14.39 -5.38 3.42
CA ALA A 164 -13.52 -4.28 3.82
C ALA A 164 -12.04 -4.67 3.79
N ALA A 165 -11.70 -5.88 4.25
CA ALA A 165 -10.35 -6.43 4.17
C ALA A 165 -9.87 -6.54 2.70
N THR A 166 -10.75 -6.94 1.78
CA THR A 166 -10.43 -6.96 0.36
C THR A 166 -10.19 -5.56 -0.20
N VAL A 167 -10.90 -4.54 0.29
CA VAL A 167 -10.64 -3.14 -0.09
C VAL A 167 -9.27 -2.69 0.40
N ASN A 168 -8.91 -2.97 1.66
CA ASN A 168 -7.59 -2.66 2.21
C ASN A 168 -6.48 -3.32 1.38
N TYR A 169 -6.58 -4.63 1.14
CA TYR A 169 -5.61 -5.38 0.32
C TYR A 169 -5.43 -4.74 -1.06
N ASN A 170 -6.53 -4.44 -1.75
CA ASN A 170 -6.49 -3.85 -3.09
C ASN A 170 -5.88 -2.45 -3.10
N ALA A 171 -6.20 -1.62 -2.10
CA ALA A 171 -5.69 -0.26 -2.00
C ALA A 171 -4.18 -0.23 -1.77
N ILE A 172 -3.69 -1.06 -0.85
CA ILE A 172 -2.28 -1.13 -0.46
C ILE A 172 -1.44 -1.77 -1.58
N ARG A 173 -1.93 -2.85 -2.20
CA ARG A 173 -1.23 -3.47 -3.35
C ARG A 173 -1.14 -2.52 -4.55
N GLU A 174 -2.14 -1.65 -4.75
CA GLU A 174 -2.18 -0.75 -5.90
C GLU A 174 -1.30 0.49 -5.74
N ASP A 175 -0.91 0.84 -4.51
CA ASP A 175 -0.05 1.98 -4.20
C ASP A 175 1.39 1.82 -4.70
N LYS A 176 1.88 0.58 -4.83
CA LYS A 176 3.23 0.23 -5.33
C LYS A 176 4.42 0.73 -4.51
N SER A 177 4.23 1.50 -3.43
CA SER A 177 5.33 1.77 -2.48
C SER A 177 5.63 0.58 -1.57
N ILE A 178 4.73 -0.41 -1.54
CA ILE A 178 4.78 -1.60 -0.68
C ILE A 178 4.92 -1.14 0.79
N GLY A 179 4.06 -0.20 1.19
CA GLY A 179 3.96 0.33 2.56
C GLY A 179 4.85 1.55 2.84
N PHE A 180 5.84 1.86 2.01
CA PHE A 180 6.79 2.94 2.33
C PHE A 180 6.17 4.34 2.42
N HIS A 181 5.07 4.60 1.70
CA HIS A 181 4.40 5.90 1.76
C HIS A 181 3.84 6.24 3.16
N ASN A 182 3.49 5.25 3.98
CA ASN A 182 3.01 5.46 5.35
C ASN A 182 3.26 4.19 6.21
N PRO A 183 4.52 3.89 6.57
CA PRO A 183 4.92 2.56 7.01
C PRO A 183 4.21 2.05 8.26
N GLY A 184 4.14 2.88 9.31
CA GLY A 184 3.55 2.46 10.59
C GLY A 184 2.03 2.31 10.46
N TYR A 185 1.40 3.21 9.71
CA TYR A 185 -0.03 3.13 9.43
C TYR A 185 -0.39 1.87 8.64
N ILE A 186 0.35 1.57 7.56
CA ILE A 186 0.07 0.41 6.71
C ILE A 186 0.33 -0.91 7.42
N GLU A 187 1.38 -0.99 8.25
CA GLU A 187 1.59 -2.14 9.13
C GLU A 187 0.39 -2.34 10.07
N ALA A 188 -0.07 -1.29 10.76
CA ALA A 188 -1.22 -1.38 11.66
C ALA A 188 -2.51 -1.78 10.93
N VAL A 189 -2.78 -1.23 9.74
CA VAL A 189 -3.94 -1.60 8.93
C VAL A 189 -3.89 -3.08 8.55
N LEU A 190 -2.76 -3.56 8.03
CA LEU A 190 -2.64 -4.96 7.60
C LEU A 190 -2.76 -5.94 8.77
N MET A 191 -2.04 -5.69 9.87
CA MET A 191 -2.10 -6.54 11.06
C MET A 191 -3.51 -6.64 11.65
N ASN A 192 -4.18 -5.50 11.83
CA ASN A 192 -5.53 -5.48 12.39
C ASN A 192 -6.56 -6.06 11.41
N THR A 193 -6.38 -5.84 10.10
CA THR A 193 -7.24 -6.44 9.06
C THR A 193 -7.14 -7.97 9.09
N ILE A 194 -5.93 -8.51 9.13
CA ILE A 194 -5.68 -9.96 9.20
C ILE A 194 -6.32 -10.54 10.46
N ALA A 195 -6.07 -9.93 11.62
CA ALA A 195 -6.62 -10.39 12.90
C ALA A 195 -8.15 -10.36 12.94
N ALA A 196 -8.80 -9.45 12.21
CA ALA A 196 -10.25 -9.33 12.18
C ALA A 196 -10.96 -10.42 11.33
N ILE A 197 -10.25 -11.06 10.41
CA ILE A 197 -10.83 -12.04 9.47
C ILE A 197 -10.35 -13.49 9.68
N GLN A 198 -9.47 -13.71 10.66
CA GLN A 198 -9.04 -15.03 11.14
C GLN A 198 -9.98 -15.56 12.24
#